data_AF-A0AAV4WRB8-F1
#
_entry.id   AF-A0AAV4WRB8-F1
#
_cell.length_a   1.000
_cell.length_b   1.000
_cell.length_c   1.000
_cell.angle_alpha   90.00
_cell.angle_beta   90.00
_cell.angle_gamma   90.00
#
_symmetry.space_group_name_H-M   'P 1'
#
loop_
_entity.id
_entity.type
_entity.pdbx_description
1 polymer ?
#
loop_
_entity_poly.entity_id
_entity_poly.type
_entity_poly.pdbx_seq_one_letter_code
_entity_poly.pdbx_strand_id
1 'polypeptide(L)'
;MKNWVLAAIVISLVKSNTIKGDGDIKSCLKLDRSETCHYTNPFPYRYYGSRTSYHIATENQTESDLDVGECKPGMFYLLSRHATRYPDKETIEEMIKSLPPLKEKIINNYLAGKAKMCHEDIENLKKWNLKMKPEDEKILSATGQVEAESLGRRFKEKFSWIFERQIFSEKFIIEHTTKQN
;
A
#
# COMPACT_ATOMS: atom_id res chain seq x y z
N MET A 1 -34.73 36.92 -18.96
CA MET A 1 -34.86 35.49 -19.35
C MET A 1 -33.57 35.03 -20.01
N LYS A 2 -32.69 34.39 -19.24
CA LYS A 2 -31.49 33.62 -19.63
C LYS A 2 -30.64 33.52 -18.37
N ASN A 3 -30.70 32.38 -17.67
CA ASN A 3 -29.69 31.93 -16.68
C ASN A 3 -30.04 30.64 -15.90
N TRP A 4 -31.06 29.89 -16.31
CA TRP A 4 -31.38 28.60 -15.65
C TRP A 4 -30.92 27.37 -16.43
N VAL A 5 -30.42 27.52 -17.65
CA VAL A 5 -30.01 26.37 -18.50
C VAL A 5 -28.58 25.91 -18.22
N LEU A 6 -27.70 26.78 -17.72
CA LEU A 6 -26.28 26.43 -17.46
C LEU A 6 -26.07 25.65 -16.15
N ALA A 7 -26.98 25.74 -15.18
CA ALA A 7 -26.88 24.99 -13.92
C ALA A 7 -27.22 23.49 -14.08
N ALA A 8 -28.05 23.13 -15.07
CA ALA A 8 -28.46 21.74 -15.30
C ALA A 8 -27.39 20.89 -16.02
N ILE A 9 -26.50 21.53 -16.79
CA ILE A 9 -25.50 20.84 -17.61
C ILE A 9 -24.26 20.44 -16.79
N VAL A 10 -23.93 21.19 -15.73
CA VAL A 10 -22.78 20.85 -14.85
C VAL A 10 -23.11 19.72 -13.86
N ILE A 11 -24.38 19.50 -13.54
CA ILE A 11 -24.81 18.42 -12.62
C ILE A 11 -24.88 17.05 -13.33
N SER A 12 -24.98 17.01 -14.67
CA SER A 12 -25.19 15.75 -15.41
C SER A 12 -23.91 15.06 -15.93
N LEU A 13 -22.72 15.63 -15.70
CA LEU A 13 -21.44 15.00 -16.12
C LEU A 13 -20.60 14.43 -14.97
N VAL A 14 -21.04 14.57 -13.72
CA VAL A 14 -20.59 13.68 -12.64
C VAL A 14 -21.52 12.46 -12.62
N LYS A 15 -21.56 11.73 -13.75
CA LYS A 15 -21.80 10.29 -13.64
C LYS A 15 -20.59 9.76 -12.91
N SER A 16 -20.75 9.67 -11.60
CA SER A 16 -19.93 8.86 -10.73
C SER A 16 -19.54 7.59 -11.50
N ASN A 17 -18.30 7.53 -11.96
CA ASN A 17 -17.59 6.27 -12.09
C ASN A 17 -17.35 5.77 -10.66
N THR A 18 -18.44 5.55 -9.93
CA THR A 18 -18.47 4.51 -8.93
C THR A 18 -18.23 3.28 -9.76
N ILE A 19 -17.01 2.78 -9.70
CA ILE A 19 -16.74 1.38 -9.93
C ILE A 19 -17.84 0.68 -9.13
N LYS A 20 -18.85 0.15 -9.82
CA LYS A 20 -19.74 -0.83 -9.24
C LYS A 20 -18.79 -1.96 -8.90
N GLY A 21 -18.40 -2.02 -7.64
CA GLY A 21 -17.81 -3.21 -7.07
C GLY A 21 -18.88 -4.28 -7.18
N ASP A 22 -18.95 -4.94 -8.32
CA ASP A 22 -19.60 -6.23 -8.51
C ASP A 22 -18.70 -7.33 -7.92
N GLY A 23 -18.13 -7.03 -6.75
CA GLY A 23 -17.48 -7.96 -5.88
C GLY A 23 -18.45 -8.17 -4.75
N ASP A 24 -19.19 -9.27 -4.82
CA ASP A 24 -19.95 -9.82 -3.71
C ASP A 24 -19.11 -9.68 -2.42
N ILE A 25 -19.51 -8.78 -1.51
CA ILE A 25 -18.86 -8.57 -0.21
C ILE A 25 -18.79 -9.89 0.60
N LYS A 26 -19.49 -10.94 0.15
CA LYS A 26 -19.36 -12.32 0.66
C LYS A 26 -18.00 -13.00 0.43
N SER A 27 -17.05 -12.39 -0.28
CA SER A 27 -15.79 -13.07 -0.63
C SER A 27 -14.69 -13.03 0.44
N CYS A 28 -14.62 -12.02 1.32
CA CYS A 28 -13.44 -11.87 2.19
C CYS A 28 -13.51 -12.62 3.52
N LEU A 29 -14.71 -12.88 4.06
CA LEU A 29 -14.90 -13.56 5.35
C LEU A 29 -16.06 -14.55 5.26
N LYS A 30 -15.73 -15.84 5.34
CA LYS A 30 -16.74 -16.89 5.55
C LYS A 30 -17.20 -16.84 7.01
N LEU A 31 -18.39 -16.31 7.26
CA LEU A 31 -19.02 -16.27 8.58
C LEU A 31 -19.86 -17.55 8.85
N ASP A 32 -19.48 -18.67 8.26
CA ASP A 32 -20.13 -19.97 8.39
C ASP A 32 -19.65 -20.75 9.63
N ARG A 33 -18.75 -20.16 10.43
CA ARG A 33 -18.08 -20.82 11.57
C ARG A 33 -17.34 -22.08 11.13
N SER A 34 -16.87 -22.17 9.89
CA SER A 34 -15.87 -23.15 9.50
C SER A 34 -14.54 -22.83 10.19
N GLU A 35 -13.62 -23.78 10.18
CA GLU A 35 -12.23 -23.46 10.45
C GLU A 35 -11.71 -22.50 9.38
N THR A 36 -11.02 -21.44 9.81
CA THR A 36 -10.31 -20.52 8.91
C THR A 36 -8.81 -20.77 9.02
N CYS A 37 -8.12 -20.85 7.88
CA CYS A 37 -6.67 -20.97 7.84
C CYS A 37 -6.07 -19.92 6.90
N HIS A 38 -5.40 -18.92 7.49
CA HIS A 38 -4.67 -17.91 6.74
C HIS A 38 -3.34 -18.43 6.23
N TYR A 39 -2.68 -19.30 7.00
CA TYR A 39 -1.39 -19.90 6.65
C TYR A 39 -1.38 -20.58 5.28
N THR A 40 -2.44 -21.31 4.95
CA THR A 40 -2.57 -22.04 3.68
C THR A 40 -3.28 -21.26 2.59
N ASN A 41 -3.70 -20.02 2.84
CA ASN A 41 -4.43 -19.23 1.85
C ASN A 41 -3.49 -18.87 0.68
N PRO A 42 -3.74 -19.37 -0.55
CA PRO A 42 -2.91 -19.05 -1.71
C PRO A 42 -3.05 -17.59 -2.16
N PHE A 43 -4.13 -16.91 -1.76
CA PHE A 43 -4.45 -15.53 -2.12
C PHE A 43 -4.81 -14.71 -0.87
N PRO A 44 -3.85 -14.42 0.02
CA PRO A 44 -4.10 -13.61 1.19
C PRO A 44 -4.52 -12.19 0.77
N TYR A 45 -5.42 -11.58 1.54
CA TYR A 45 -5.81 -10.19 1.33
C TYR A 45 -4.63 -9.25 1.64
N ARG A 46 -4.22 -8.46 0.65
CA ARG A 46 -3.03 -7.58 0.72
C ARG A 46 -3.32 -6.09 0.46
N TYR A 47 -4.60 -5.70 0.36
CA TYR A 47 -5.00 -4.34 -0.02
C TYR A 47 -5.39 -3.48 1.20
N TYR A 48 -4.44 -2.72 1.76
CA TYR A 48 -4.62 -1.94 3.00
C TYR A 48 -4.89 -0.45 2.75
N GLY A 49 -5.60 -0.12 1.68
CA GLY A 49 -5.88 1.26 1.27
C GLY A 49 -4.59 2.05 1.02
N SER A 50 -4.45 3.23 1.64
CA SER A 50 -3.25 4.07 1.52
C SER A 50 -1.99 3.48 2.19
N ARG A 51 -2.08 2.30 2.81
CA ARG A 51 -0.97 1.53 3.39
C ARG A 51 -0.63 0.26 2.59
N THR A 52 -1.28 0.05 1.45
CA THR A 52 -0.92 -1.04 0.52
C THR A 52 0.51 -0.81 0.05
N SER A 53 1.35 -1.84 0.12
CA SER A 53 2.73 -1.74 -0.37
C SER A 53 2.73 -1.48 -1.88
N TYR A 54 3.75 -0.76 -2.35
CA TYR A 54 3.81 -0.32 -3.73
C TYR A 54 3.79 -1.53 -4.68
N HIS A 55 4.56 -2.58 -4.38
CA HIS A 55 4.63 -3.79 -5.19
C HIS A 55 3.30 -4.51 -5.34
N ILE A 56 2.45 -4.50 -4.31
CA ILE A 56 1.11 -5.09 -4.36
C ILE A 56 0.19 -4.20 -5.20
N ALA A 57 0.25 -2.88 -5.00
CA ALA A 57 -0.58 -1.94 -5.74
C ALA A 57 -0.28 -1.94 -7.26
N THR A 58 0.97 -2.20 -7.65
CA THR A 58 1.34 -2.28 -9.07
C THR A 58 1.33 -3.70 -9.63
N GLU A 59 1.03 -4.73 -8.84
CA GLU A 59 0.95 -6.14 -9.29
C GLU A 59 2.15 -6.63 -10.13
N ASN A 60 3.35 -6.10 -9.90
CA ASN A 60 4.51 -6.30 -10.79
C ASN A 60 4.25 -5.98 -12.27
N GLN A 61 3.26 -5.15 -12.58
CA GLN A 61 3.08 -4.58 -13.91
C GLN A 61 4.37 -3.89 -14.30
N THR A 62 5.07 -4.51 -15.24
CA THR A 62 6.23 -3.95 -15.93
C THR A 62 5.75 -3.09 -17.10
N GLU A 63 4.61 -2.40 -16.93
CA GLU A 63 3.87 -1.74 -18.01
C GLU A 63 4.86 -1.11 -18.99
N SER A 64 4.75 -1.63 -20.21
CA SER A 64 5.78 -1.63 -21.26
C SER A 64 6.39 -0.26 -21.47
N ASP A 65 7.55 -0.26 -22.14
CA ASP A 65 8.16 0.93 -22.71
C ASP A 65 7.06 1.87 -23.23
N LEU A 66 7.14 3.14 -22.84
CA LEU A 66 6.26 4.16 -23.41
C LEU A 66 6.52 4.16 -24.91
N ASP A 67 5.67 3.49 -25.69
CA ASP A 67 5.79 3.47 -27.14
C ASP A 67 5.35 4.84 -27.67
N VAL A 68 6.33 5.71 -27.79
CA VAL A 68 6.20 7.04 -28.36
C VAL A 68 6.70 7.06 -29.82
N GLY A 69 6.85 5.89 -30.45
CA GLY A 69 7.42 5.73 -31.78
C GLY A 69 8.87 6.23 -31.86
N GLU A 70 9.16 7.11 -32.81
CA GLU A 70 10.49 7.71 -32.99
C GLU A 70 10.80 8.85 -32.00
N CYS A 71 9.81 9.28 -31.21
CA CYS A 71 9.99 10.34 -30.24
C CYS A 71 10.85 9.88 -29.06
N LYS A 72 11.50 10.83 -28.41
CA LYS A 72 12.27 10.57 -27.19
C LYS A 72 11.87 11.58 -26.11
N PRO A 73 11.71 11.14 -24.86
CA PRO A 73 11.26 12.05 -23.80
C PRO A 73 12.35 13.10 -23.56
N GLY A 74 11.97 14.38 -23.67
CA GLY A 74 12.87 15.52 -23.42
C GLY A 74 12.92 15.95 -21.96
N MET A 75 11.91 15.59 -21.17
CA MET A 75 11.75 15.93 -19.76
C MET A 75 10.77 14.95 -19.12
N PHE A 76 10.92 14.69 -17.82
CA PHE A 76 9.89 14.02 -17.02
C PHE A 76 9.68 14.79 -15.73
N TYR A 77 8.45 14.77 -15.22
CA TYR A 77 8.10 15.27 -13.90
C TYR A 77 7.64 14.10 -13.05
N LEU A 78 8.07 14.05 -11.79
CA LEU A 78 7.68 13.03 -10.84
C LEU A 78 7.14 13.69 -9.57
N LEU A 79 5.87 13.42 -9.29
CA LEU A 79 5.28 13.66 -7.97
C LEU A 79 5.21 12.31 -7.25
N SER A 80 6.13 12.09 -6.31
CA SER A 80 6.15 10.86 -5.51
C SER A 80 5.69 11.13 -4.08
N ARG A 81 4.86 10.23 -3.55
CA ARG A 81 4.65 10.14 -2.11
C ARG A 81 5.92 9.57 -1.46
N HIS A 82 6.09 9.83 -0.15
CA HIS A 82 7.02 9.07 0.68
C HIS A 82 6.74 7.55 0.57
N ALA A 83 7.77 6.73 0.73
CA ALA A 83 7.63 5.28 0.69
C ALA A 83 7.09 4.71 2.02
N THR A 84 7.07 3.38 2.16
CA THR A 84 6.53 2.71 3.35
C THR A 84 7.31 3.07 4.61
N ARG A 85 6.60 3.62 5.60
CA ARG A 85 7.16 4.09 6.88
C ARG A 85 6.45 3.43 8.06
N TYR A 86 7.05 3.56 9.24
CA TYR A 86 6.38 3.20 10.49
C TYR A 86 5.16 4.12 10.77
N PRO A 87 4.21 3.65 11.60
CA PRO A 87 3.10 4.48 12.06
C PRO A 87 3.57 5.73 12.84
N ASP A 88 2.64 6.62 13.18
CA ASP A 88 2.93 7.68 14.15
C ASP A 88 3.09 7.10 15.57
N LYS A 89 3.68 7.92 16.45
CA LYS A 89 3.98 7.53 17.83
C LYS A 89 2.76 7.01 18.58
N GLU A 90 1.64 7.74 18.49
CA GLU A 90 0.40 7.41 19.17
C GLU A 90 -0.14 6.05 18.72
N THR A 91 -0.11 5.77 17.41
CA THR A 91 -0.49 4.47 16.87
C THR A 91 0.44 3.36 17.37
N ILE A 92 1.76 3.60 17.42
CA ILE A 92 2.72 2.60 17.91
C ILE A 92 2.46 2.29 19.40
N GLU A 93 2.26 3.31 20.23
CA GLU A 93 1.93 3.15 21.65
C GLU A 93 0.62 2.37 21.84
N GLU A 94 -0.41 2.67 21.05
CA GLU A 94 -1.67 1.92 21.06
C GLU A 94 -1.46 0.46 20.66
N MET A 95 -0.65 0.19 19.63
CA MET A 95 -0.34 -1.17 19.19
C MET A 95 0.41 -1.96 20.26
N ILE A 96 1.40 -1.34 20.92
CA ILE A 96 2.15 -1.93 22.04
C ILE A 96 1.21 -2.31 23.19
N LYS A 97 0.23 -1.45 23.49
CA LYS A 97 -0.73 -1.66 24.57
C LYS A 97 -1.79 -2.72 24.23
N SER A 98 -2.31 -2.71 23.01
CA SER A 98 -3.54 -3.44 22.66
C SER A 98 -3.30 -4.81 22.00
N LEU A 99 -2.25 -4.94 21.18
CA LEU A 99 -2.04 -6.16 20.41
C LEU A 99 -1.59 -7.36 21.25
N PRO A 100 -0.70 -7.24 22.26
CA PRO A 100 -0.31 -8.38 23.07
C PRO A 100 -1.50 -8.98 23.86
N PRO A 101 -2.34 -8.20 24.57
CA PRO A 101 -3.54 -8.75 25.21
C PRO A 101 -4.53 -9.37 24.22
N LEU A 102 -4.67 -8.79 23.02
CA LEU A 102 -5.50 -9.36 21.96
C LEU A 102 -4.97 -10.72 21.48
N LYS A 103 -3.66 -10.83 21.25
CA LYS A 103 -2.99 -12.09 20.92
C LYS A 103 -3.29 -13.17 21.95
N GLU A 104 -3.08 -12.88 23.23
CA GLU A 104 -3.34 -13.84 24.31
C GLU A 104 -4.81 -14.26 24.35
N LYS A 105 -5.73 -13.31 24.14
CA LYS A 105 -7.16 -13.63 24.06
C LYS A 105 -7.50 -14.56 22.89
N ILE A 106 -6.88 -14.37 21.73
CA ILE A 106 -7.07 -15.25 20.57
C ILE A 106 -6.56 -16.66 20.89
N ILE A 107 -5.33 -16.78 21.40
CA ILE A 107 -4.69 -18.07 21.74
C ILE A 107 -5.50 -18.82 22.80
N ASN A 108 -5.88 -18.14 23.89
CA ASN A 108 -6.64 -18.77 24.97
C ASN A 108 -8.03 -19.24 24.52
N ASN A 109 -8.70 -18.49 23.64
CA ASN A 109 -9.98 -18.93 23.09
C ASN A 109 -9.82 -20.14 22.16
N TYR A 110 -8.74 -20.21 21.38
CA TYR A 110 -8.44 -21.40 20.59
C TYR A 110 -8.21 -22.63 21.48
N LEU A 111 -7.35 -22.51 22.50
CA LEU A 111 -7.05 -23.62 23.43
C LEU A 111 -8.29 -24.08 24.22
N ALA A 112 -9.21 -23.18 24.51
CA ALA A 112 -10.49 -23.49 25.17
C ALA A 112 -11.58 -24.01 24.20
N GLY A 113 -11.27 -24.24 22.92
CA GLY A 113 -12.23 -24.70 21.92
C GLY A 113 -13.30 -23.67 21.52
N LYS A 114 -13.06 -22.38 21.80
CA LYS A 114 -13.98 -21.26 21.54
C LYS A 114 -13.69 -20.52 20.24
N ALA A 115 -12.58 -20.80 19.59
CA ALA A 115 -12.22 -20.24 18.28
C ALA A 115 -11.88 -21.38 17.30
N LYS A 116 -12.26 -21.21 16.03
CA LYS A 116 -12.00 -22.18 14.95
C LYS A 116 -10.98 -21.62 13.98
N MET A 117 -9.71 -21.82 14.29
CA MET A 117 -8.56 -21.42 13.48
C MET A 117 -7.66 -22.65 13.29
N CYS A 118 -6.93 -22.73 12.18
CA CYS A 118 -5.97 -23.83 12.01
C CYS A 118 -4.81 -23.71 13.00
N HIS A 119 -4.16 -24.84 13.27
CA HIS A 119 -3.09 -24.93 14.25
C HIS A 119 -1.88 -24.06 13.88
N GLU A 120 -1.55 -23.98 12.60
CA GLU A 120 -0.41 -23.25 12.05
C GLU A 120 -0.53 -21.73 12.27
N ASP A 121 -1.74 -21.18 12.12
CA ASP A 121 -2.00 -19.75 12.40
C ASP A 121 -1.74 -19.43 13.88
N ILE A 122 -2.13 -20.35 14.78
CA ILE A 122 -1.92 -20.18 16.23
C ILE A 122 -0.45 -20.30 16.58
N GLU A 123 0.28 -21.25 16.00
CA GLU A 123 1.73 -21.38 16.23
C GLU A 123 2.50 -20.16 15.70
N ASN A 124 2.09 -19.59 14.57
CA ASN A 124 2.64 -18.34 14.06
C ASN A 124 2.32 -17.16 14.99
N LEU A 125 1.09 -17.07 15.49
CA LEU A 125 0.67 -16.02 16.41
C LEU A 125 1.41 -16.11 17.76
N LYS A 126 1.67 -17.32 18.28
CA LYS A 126 2.49 -17.53 19.49
C LYS A 126 3.89 -16.95 19.33
N LYS A 127 4.51 -17.12 18.16
CA LYS A 127 5.85 -16.60 17.83
C LYS A 127 5.85 -15.11 17.48
N TRP A 128 4.71 -14.55 17.10
CA TRP A 128 4.60 -13.14 16.73
C TRP A 128 4.87 -12.22 17.92
N ASN A 129 5.65 -11.17 17.67
CA ASN A 129 5.88 -10.08 18.60
C ASN A 129 5.97 -8.74 17.84
N LEU A 130 5.51 -7.67 18.49
CA LEU A 130 5.68 -6.32 17.95
C LEU A 130 7.13 -5.86 18.19
N LYS A 131 7.81 -5.42 17.13
CA LYS A 131 9.24 -5.04 17.18
C LYS A 131 9.48 -3.52 17.12
N MET A 132 8.50 -2.76 16.63
CA MET A 132 8.60 -1.31 16.52
C MET A 132 8.48 -0.65 17.90
N LYS A 133 9.18 0.47 18.07
CA LYS A 133 9.15 1.31 19.27
C LYS A 133 8.60 2.70 18.94
N PRO A 134 8.09 3.46 19.93
CA PRO A 134 7.57 4.81 19.70
C PRO A 134 8.59 5.73 19.00
N GLU A 135 9.89 5.52 19.23
CA GLU A 135 10.98 6.28 18.61
C GLU A 135 11.16 5.98 17.11
N ASP A 136 10.58 4.87 16.61
CA ASP A 136 10.59 4.54 15.18
C ASP A 136 9.55 5.36 14.39
N GLU A 137 8.82 6.28 15.03
CA GLU A 137 7.66 6.96 14.42
C GLU A 137 7.99 7.62 13.08
N LYS A 138 7.15 7.35 12.07
CA LYS A 138 7.24 7.94 10.73
C LYS A 138 8.59 7.73 10.01
N ILE A 139 9.53 6.98 10.58
CA ILE A 139 10.80 6.64 9.95
C ILE A 139 10.53 5.71 8.76
N LEU A 140 11.26 5.93 7.68
CA LEU A 140 11.25 5.05 6.51
C LEU A 140 11.61 3.61 6.93
N SER A 141 10.75 2.67 6.58
CA SER A 141 10.98 1.25 6.88
C SER A 141 11.99 0.64 5.89
N ALA A 142 12.59 -0.50 6.26
CA ALA A 142 13.44 -1.26 5.34
C ALA A 142 12.70 -1.63 4.03
N THR A 143 11.41 -1.98 4.12
CA THR A 143 10.55 -2.20 2.94
C THR A 143 10.43 -0.94 2.11
N GLY A 144 10.19 0.21 2.74
CA GLY A 144 10.07 1.49 2.04
C GLY A 144 11.36 1.89 1.33
N GLN A 145 12.52 1.61 1.92
CA GLN A 145 13.82 1.84 1.28
C GLN A 145 13.95 1.02 -0.01
N VAL A 146 13.63 -0.28 0.05
CA VAL A 146 13.68 -1.17 -1.13
C VAL A 146 12.66 -0.73 -2.19
N GLU A 147 11.46 -0.32 -1.79
CA GLU A 147 10.43 0.19 -2.71
C GLU A 147 10.88 1.46 -3.41
N ALA A 148 11.46 2.42 -2.69
CA ALA A 148 11.96 3.67 -3.24
C ALA A 148 13.13 3.44 -4.21
N GLU A 149 14.07 2.57 -3.84
CA GLU A 149 15.18 2.18 -4.71
C GLU A 149 14.69 1.49 -5.98
N SER A 150 13.76 0.53 -5.84
CA SER A 150 13.15 -0.19 -6.96
C SER A 150 12.37 0.74 -7.89
N LEU A 151 11.71 1.76 -7.35
CA LEU A 151 11.06 2.81 -8.13
C LEU A 151 12.08 3.67 -8.90
N GLY A 152 13.14 4.11 -8.23
CA GLY A 152 14.22 4.87 -8.88
C GLY A 152 14.88 4.09 -10.02
N ARG A 153 15.18 2.80 -9.80
CA ARG A 153 15.74 1.93 -10.83
C ARG A 153 14.82 1.78 -12.03
N ARG A 154 13.52 1.54 -11.82
CA ARG A 154 12.55 1.46 -12.92
C ARG A 154 12.43 2.76 -13.70
N PHE A 155 12.49 3.92 -13.04
CA PHE A 155 12.51 5.19 -13.74
C PHE A 155 13.78 5.39 -14.56
N LYS A 156 14.94 4.99 -14.02
CA LYS A 156 16.21 5.03 -14.75
C LYS A 156 16.17 4.15 -15.99
N GLU A 157 15.65 2.92 -15.87
CA GLU A 157 15.48 1.98 -16.98
C GLU A 157 14.49 2.54 -18.02
N LYS A 158 13.31 2.99 -17.58
CA LYS A 158 12.22 3.47 -18.46
C LYS A 158 12.55 4.77 -19.19
N PHE A 159 13.32 5.65 -18.55
CA PHE A 159 13.72 6.94 -19.12
C PHE A 159 15.24 7.00 -19.33
N SER A 160 15.85 5.89 -19.75
CA SER A 160 17.29 5.78 -20.00
C SER A 160 17.82 6.90 -20.88
N TRP A 161 17.07 7.34 -21.90
CA TRP A 161 17.45 8.48 -22.73
C TRP A 161 17.69 9.78 -21.96
N ILE A 162 16.95 10.02 -20.87
CA ILE A 162 17.12 11.17 -19.97
C ILE A 162 18.28 10.91 -18.99
N PHE A 163 18.33 9.71 -18.39
CA PHE A 163 19.25 9.41 -17.30
C PHE A 163 20.67 8.96 -17.73
N GLU A 164 20.83 8.37 -18.91
CA GLU A 164 22.13 7.89 -19.43
C GLU A 164 22.86 8.97 -20.23
N ARG A 165 22.15 9.94 -20.80
CA ARG A 165 22.78 10.93 -21.67
C ARG A 165 23.66 11.93 -20.92
N GLN A 166 23.45 12.17 -19.62
CA GLN A 166 24.23 13.18 -18.88
C GLN A 166 24.38 12.86 -17.38
N ILE A 167 25.60 12.49 -16.98
CA ILE A 167 26.06 12.45 -15.58
C ILE A 167 26.30 13.88 -15.07
N PHE A 168 25.29 14.75 -15.14
CA PHE A 168 25.38 16.10 -14.59
C PHE A 168 24.25 16.30 -13.58
N SER A 169 24.64 16.35 -12.30
CA SER A 169 23.77 16.67 -11.16
C SER A 169 23.03 18.00 -11.31
N GLU A 170 23.51 18.88 -12.19
CA GLU A 170 22.98 20.23 -12.42
C GLU A 170 21.62 20.28 -13.15
N LYS A 171 21.10 19.15 -13.64
CA LYS A 171 19.84 19.10 -14.41
C LYS A 171 18.64 18.48 -13.70
N PHE A 172 18.83 17.91 -12.51
CA PHE A 172 17.73 17.35 -11.74
C PHE A 172 17.34 18.30 -10.62
N ILE A 173 16.14 18.83 -10.69
CA ILE A 173 15.53 19.55 -9.57
C ILE A 173 14.79 18.51 -8.73
N ILE A 174 15.35 18.19 -7.56
CA ILE A 174 14.72 17.30 -6.59
C ILE A 174 14.27 18.16 -5.42
N GLU A 175 12.96 18.31 -5.30
CA GLU A 175 12.33 18.99 -4.17
C GLU A 175 11.62 17.98 -3.29
N HIS A 176 11.67 18.21 -1.98
CA HIS A 176 10.95 17.41 -1.01
C HIS A 176 10.37 18.32 0.07
N THR A 177 9.31 17.85 0.72
CA THR A 177 8.81 18.55 1.91
C THR A 177 9.82 18.47 3.05
N THR A 178 9.75 19.38 4.02
CA THR A 178 10.62 19.37 5.21
C THR A 178 10.41 18.17 6.15
N LYS A 179 9.38 17.35 5.90
CA LYS A 179 9.11 16.16 6.69
C LYS A 179 10.10 15.05 6.31
N GLN A 180 10.92 14.61 7.26
CA GLN A 180 11.66 13.36 7.18
C GLN A 180 10.67 12.20 7.35
N ASN A 181 10.18 11.64 6.24
CA ASN A 181 9.29 10.48 6.20
C ASN A 181 9.80 9.44 5.21
#